data_AF-A0A9D9VIA2-F1
#
_entry.id   AF-A0A9D9VIA2-F1
#
_cell.length_a   1.000
_cell.length_b   1.000
_cell.length_c   1.000
_cell.angle_alpha   90.00
_cell.angle_beta   90.00
_cell.angle_gamma   90.00
#
_symmetry.space_group_name_H-M   'P 1'
#
loop_
_entity.id
_entity.type
_entity.pdbx_description
1 polymer ?
#
loop_
_entity_poly.entity_id
_entity_poly.type
_entity_poly.pdbx_seq_one_letter_code
_entity_poly.pdbx_strand_id
1 'polypeptide(L)'
;MKYLNDYTNEPISEMMKKHGAFFAFGMSQFEEAKDPNIPQAEYTHIIMGMYAPAVNAKAILEEYTQICKDGIAQDIAENGYHNIILRELNNHECFYTGDHEDAWSSLQAYPGLTEKMVLDVFKNKTNPQYEQSPA
;
A
#
# COMPACT_ATOMS: atom_id res chain seq x y z
N MET A 1 0.21 -16.09 -2.23
CA MET A 1 0.17 -15.27 -1.01
C MET A 1 -0.68 -14.06 -1.30
N LYS A 2 -1.56 -13.67 -0.37
CA LYS A 2 -2.29 -12.40 -0.51
C LYS A 2 -1.34 -11.21 -0.35
N TYR A 3 -1.67 -10.11 -1.00
CA TYR A 3 -1.01 -8.81 -0.87
C TYR A 3 -1.85 -7.91 0.04
N LEU A 4 -1.24 -6.83 0.53
CA LEU A 4 -1.96 -5.84 1.35
C LEU A 4 -3.26 -5.35 0.67
N ASN A 5 -3.20 -5.16 -0.65
CA ASN A 5 -4.34 -4.72 -1.46
C ASN A 5 -5.51 -5.71 -1.46
N ASP A 6 -5.28 -7.00 -1.22
CA ASP A 6 -6.35 -7.98 -1.09
C ASP A 6 -7.20 -7.76 0.16
N TYR A 7 -6.69 -7.02 1.15
CA TYR A 7 -7.41 -6.66 2.38
C TYR A 7 -7.97 -5.23 2.34
N THR A 8 -7.36 -4.32 1.57
CA THR A 8 -7.69 -2.89 1.61
C THR A 8 -8.52 -2.38 0.44
N ASN A 9 -8.48 -3.03 -0.74
CA ASN A 9 -9.12 -2.52 -1.96
C ASN A 9 -10.64 -2.33 -1.81
N GLU A 10 -11.34 -3.34 -1.30
CA GLU A 10 -12.81 -3.27 -1.13
C GLU A 10 -13.20 -2.24 -0.07
N PRO A 11 -12.64 -2.23 1.15
CA PRO A 11 -12.93 -1.19 2.13
C PRO A 11 -12.61 0.24 1.65
N ILE A 12 -11.50 0.44 0.93
CA ILE A 12 -11.18 1.76 0.33
C ILE A 12 -12.24 2.13 -0.70
N SER A 13 -12.67 1.19 -1.54
CA SER A 13 -13.71 1.44 -2.55
C SER A 13 -15.06 1.82 -1.92
N GLU A 14 -15.43 1.20 -0.81
CA GLU A 14 -16.64 1.54 -0.06
C GLU A 14 -16.54 2.90 0.61
N MET A 15 -15.42 3.19 1.28
CA MET A 15 -15.12 4.49 1.86
C MET A 15 -15.20 5.60 0.80
N MET A 16 -14.62 5.38 -0.38
CA MET A 16 -14.67 6.35 -1.47
C MET A 16 -16.10 6.65 -1.92
N LYS A 17 -16.91 5.61 -2.16
CA LYS A 17 -18.33 5.76 -2.52
C LYS A 17 -19.11 6.54 -1.46
N LYS A 18 -18.89 6.21 -0.19
CA LYS A 18 -19.55 6.86 0.97
C LYS A 18 -19.27 8.38 1.03
N HIS A 19 -18.05 8.80 0.71
CA HIS A 19 -17.61 10.18 0.87
C HIS A 19 -17.56 11.00 -0.43
N GLY A 20 -17.98 10.42 -1.55
CA GLY A 20 -17.92 11.07 -2.87
C GLY A 20 -16.48 11.27 -3.35
N ALA A 21 -15.57 10.38 -2.97
CA ALA A 21 -14.17 10.43 -3.37
C ALA A 21 -13.92 9.63 -4.65
N PHE A 22 -12.96 10.09 -5.44
CA PHE A 22 -12.56 9.44 -6.70
C PHE A 22 -11.07 9.70 -6.98
N PHE A 23 -10.48 8.89 -7.86
CA PHE A 23 -9.11 9.12 -8.34
C PHE A 23 -9.12 9.93 -9.62
N ALA A 24 -8.25 10.94 -9.70
CA ALA A 24 -7.99 11.70 -10.92
C ALA A 24 -6.50 12.08 -10.98
N PHE A 25 -5.87 11.83 -12.12
CA PHE A 25 -4.47 12.14 -12.42
C PHE A 25 -4.32 13.24 -13.48
N GLY A 26 -5.43 13.92 -13.77
CA GLY A 26 -5.50 15.04 -14.71
C GLY A 26 -6.88 15.68 -14.71
N MET A 27 -6.99 16.87 -15.32
CA MET A 27 -8.22 17.66 -15.30
C MET A 27 -9.40 16.94 -15.96
N SER A 28 -9.18 16.23 -17.07
CA SER A 28 -10.27 15.52 -17.77
C SER A 28 -10.93 14.45 -16.89
N GLN A 29 -10.13 13.67 -16.15
CA GLN A 29 -10.64 12.65 -15.23
C GLN A 29 -11.37 13.28 -14.05
N PHE A 30 -10.88 14.41 -13.56
CA PHE A 30 -11.52 15.15 -12.48
C PHE A 30 -12.89 15.69 -12.90
N GLU A 31 -12.98 16.32 -14.08
CA GLU A 31 -14.23 16.87 -14.61
C GLU A 31 -15.28 15.78 -14.90
N GLU A 32 -14.84 14.60 -15.34
CA GLU A 32 -15.72 13.45 -15.59
C GLU A 32 -16.26 12.85 -14.28
N ALA A 33 -15.43 12.77 -13.24
CA ALA A 33 -15.78 12.08 -12.00
C ALA A 33 -16.51 12.95 -10.96
N LYS A 34 -16.30 14.28 -10.97
CA LYS A 34 -16.91 15.16 -9.96
C LYS A 34 -18.43 15.24 -10.07
N ASP A 35 -19.11 15.39 -8.94
CA ASP A 35 -20.52 15.73 -8.91
C ASP A 35 -20.74 17.13 -9.54
N PRO A 36 -21.55 17.27 -10.60
CA PRO A 36 -21.80 18.56 -11.24
C PRO A 36 -22.52 19.57 -10.34
N ASN A 37 -23.13 19.12 -9.24
CA ASN A 37 -23.82 19.99 -8.28
C ASN A 37 -22.88 20.57 -7.22
N ILE A 38 -21.65 20.07 -7.11
CA ILE A 38 -20.64 20.59 -6.18
C ILE A 38 -19.66 21.45 -6.96
N PRO A 39 -19.45 22.73 -6.60
CA PRO A 39 -18.46 23.58 -7.25
C PRO A 39 -17.06 22.95 -7.19
N GLN A 40 -16.32 23.03 -8.29
CA GLN A 40 -14.93 22.52 -8.35
C GLN A 40 -14.04 23.08 -7.23
N ALA A 41 -14.26 24.34 -6.84
CA ALA A 41 -13.51 24.99 -5.76
C ALA A 41 -13.75 24.37 -4.36
N GLU A 42 -14.78 23.54 -4.21
CA GLU A 42 -15.08 22.83 -2.96
C GLU A 42 -14.46 21.42 -2.91
N TYR A 43 -13.76 20.99 -3.96
CA TYR A 43 -12.99 19.75 -3.93
C TYR A 43 -11.57 20.02 -3.43
N THR A 44 -10.98 19.00 -2.81
CA THR A 44 -9.58 19.03 -2.42
C THR A 44 -8.90 17.69 -2.70
N HIS A 45 -7.58 17.76 -2.91
CA HIS A 45 -6.73 16.57 -3.03
C HIS A 45 -6.46 16.01 -1.64
N ILE A 46 -6.60 14.70 -1.49
CA ILE A 46 -6.45 13.99 -0.22
C ILE A 46 -5.11 13.27 -0.17
N ILE A 47 -4.91 12.27 -1.04
CA ILE A 47 -3.74 11.40 -1.07
C ILE A 47 -3.67 10.66 -2.40
N MET A 48 -2.48 10.44 -2.98
CA MET A 48 -2.27 9.58 -4.16
C MET A 48 -3.26 9.80 -5.33
N GLY A 49 -3.58 11.05 -5.63
CA GLY A 49 -4.51 11.40 -6.73
C GLY A 49 -5.99 11.24 -6.36
N MET A 50 -6.32 10.93 -5.10
CA MET A 50 -7.68 10.92 -4.59
C MET A 50 -8.16 12.35 -4.34
N TYR A 51 -9.33 12.67 -4.87
CA TYR A 51 -10.07 13.90 -4.64
C TYR A 51 -11.40 13.61 -3.98
N ALA A 52 -11.89 14.55 -3.18
CA ALA A 52 -13.21 14.50 -2.55
C ALA A 52 -13.69 15.92 -2.22
N PRO A 53 -14.99 16.11 -1.92
CA PRO A 53 -15.47 17.35 -1.30
C PRO A 53 -14.68 17.65 -0.03
N ALA A 54 -14.19 18.88 0.11
CA ALA A 54 -13.27 19.29 1.17
C ALA A 54 -13.84 19.07 2.58
N VAL A 55 -15.17 19.15 2.72
CA VAL A 55 -15.89 18.86 3.96
C VAL A 55 -15.69 17.43 4.47
N ASN A 56 -15.38 16.47 3.58
CA ASN A 56 -15.18 15.06 3.92
C ASN A 56 -13.71 14.68 4.10
N ALA A 57 -12.77 15.57 3.78
CA ALA A 57 -11.34 15.26 3.70
C ALA A 57 -10.77 14.62 4.99
N LYS A 58 -11.15 15.18 6.15
CA LYS A 58 -10.70 14.66 7.45
C LYS A 58 -11.22 13.25 7.72
N ALA A 59 -12.52 13.01 7.49
CA ALA A 59 -13.14 11.71 7.72
C ALA A 59 -12.54 10.63 6.81
N ILE A 60 -12.28 10.96 5.54
CA ILE A 60 -11.61 10.07 4.59
C ILE A 60 -10.21 9.71 5.10
N LEU A 61 -9.41 10.69 5.52
CA LEU A 61 -8.04 10.41 5.97
C LEU A 61 -8.01 9.52 7.23
N GLU A 62 -8.93 9.75 8.17
CA GLU A 62 -9.09 8.92 9.36
C GLU A 62 -9.53 7.48 9.01
N GLU A 63 -10.55 7.32 8.17
CA GLU A 63 -11.04 6.00 7.72
C GLU A 63 -9.99 5.25 6.89
N TYR A 64 -9.32 5.92 5.94
CA TYR A 64 -8.24 5.35 5.14
C TYR A 64 -7.08 4.85 6.02
N THR A 65 -6.67 5.67 6.98
CA THR A 65 -5.60 5.30 7.92
C THR A 65 -5.98 4.05 8.72
N GLN A 66 -7.24 3.94 9.13
CA GLN A 66 -7.73 2.78 9.87
C GLN A 66 -7.78 1.53 8.98
N ILE A 67 -8.29 1.64 7.76
CA ILE A 67 -8.32 0.54 6.78
C ILE A 67 -6.90 0.01 6.52
N CYS A 68 -5.92 0.89 6.33
CA CYS A 68 -4.53 0.48 6.13
C CYS A 68 -3.96 -0.25 7.37
N LYS A 69 -4.24 0.25 8.58
CA LYS A 69 -3.81 -0.41 9.83
C LYS A 69 -4.42 -1.80 9.96
N ASP A 70 -5.70 -1.95 9.69
CA ASP A 70 -6.41 -3.22 9.80
C ASP A 70 -5.93 -4.21 8.73
N GLY A 71 -5.73 -3.75 7.49
CA GLY A 71 -5.16 -4.55 6.41
C GLY A 71 -3.73 -5.02 6.72
N ILE A 72 -2.89 -4.15 7.28
CA ILE A 72 -1.52 -4.51 7.71
C ILE A 72 -1.57 -5.54 8.84
N ALA A 73 -2.44 -5.35 9.83
CA ALA A 73 -2.59 -6.30 10.92
C ALA A 73 -3.03 -7.68 10.41
N GLN A 74 -3.95 -7.72 9.45
CA GLN A 74 -4.39 -8.96 8.82
C GLN A 74 -3.29 -9.60 7.95
N ASP A 75 -2.54 -8.81 7.17
CA ASP A 75 -1.42 -9.31 6.36
C ASP A 75 -0.38 -9.98 7.28
N ILE A 76 -0.01 -9.32 8.39
CA ILE A 76 0.91 -9.89 9.40
C ILE A 76 0.36 -11.18 9.99
N ALA A 77 -0.93 -11.22 10.35
CA ALA A 77 -1.55 -12.38 10.97
C ALA A 77 -1.61 -13.60 10.02
N GLU A 78 -1.91 -13.38 8.73
CA GLU A 78 -2.04 -14.46 7.75
C GLU A 78 -0.70 -14.89 7.16
N ASN A 79 0.20 -13.95 6.86
CA ASN A 79 1.41 -14.22 6.08
C ASN A 79 2.70 -14.22 6.92
N GLY A 80 2.71 -13.49 8.03
CA GLY A 80 3.89 -13.31 8.88
C GLY A 80 4.99 -12.46 8.22
N TYR A 81 5.82 -11.82 9.05
CA TYR A 81 6.84 -10.86 8.59
C TYR A 81 7.80 -11.43 7.55
N HIS A 82 8.29 -12.67 7.73
CA HIS A 82 9.27 -13.26 6.82
C HIS A 82 8.75 -13.34 5.38
N ASN A 83 7.52 -13.85 5.21
CA ASN A 83 6.98 -14.02 3.87
C ASN A 83 6.55 -12.69 3.25
N ILE A 84 6.08 -11.73 4.05
CA ILE A 84 5.81 -10.36 3.61
C ILE A 84 7.09 -9.71 3.08
N ILE A 85 8.19 -9.79 3.84
CA ILE A 85 9.49 -9.26 3.43
C ILE A 85 9.96 -9.93 2.13
N LEU A 86 9.89 -11.25 2.05
CA LEU A 86 10.29 -11.98 0.85
C LEU A 86 9.42 -11.59 -0.36
N ARG A 87 8.11 -11.40 -0.16
CA ARG A 87 7.18 -10.94 -1.19
C ARG A 87 7.61 -9.58 -1.73
N GLU A 88 7.85 -8.59 -0.87
CA GLU A 88 8.23 -7.24 -1.32
C GLU A 88 9.63 -7.21 -1.96
N LEU A 89 10.61 -7.95 -1.42
CA LEU A 89 11.94 -8.09 -2.05
C LEU A 89 11.87 -8.69 -3.46
N ASN A 90 10.92 -9.60 -3.73
CA ASN A 90 10.69 -10.11 -5.08
C ASN A 90 9.93 -9.10 -5.96
N ASN A 91 8.93 -8.41 -5.40
CA ASN A 91 8.10 -7.43 -6.11
C ASN A 91 8.91 -6.23 -6.62
N HIS A 92 9.92 -5.81 -5.86
CA HIS A 92 10.85 -4.75 -6.21
C HIS A 92 12.12 -5.26 -6.91
N GLU A 93 12.15 -6.53 -7.33
CA GLU A 93 13.27 -7.16 -8.04
C GLU A 93 14.63 -7.02 -7.32
N CYS A 94 14.63 -6.85 -6.00
CA CYS A 94 15.80 -6.51 -5.19
C CYS A 94 16.96 -7.50 -5.38
N PHE A 95 16.66 -8.78 -5.58
CA PHE A 95 17.66 -9.83 -5.79
C PHE A 95 18.39 -9.71 -7.13
N TYR A 96 17.74 -9.11 -8.12
CA TYR A 96 18.33 -8.84 -9.42
C TYR A 96 19.11 -7.53 -9.43
N THR A 97 18.57 -6.49 -8.79
CA THR A 97 19.21 -5.16 -8.71
C THR A 97 20.37 -5.12 -7.72
N GLY A 98 20.35 -6.00 -6.71
CA GLY A 98 21.29 -5.97 -5.59
C GLY A 98 20.94 -4.93 -4.52
N ASP A 99 19.74 -4.34 -4.58
CA ASP A 99 19.31 -3.21 -3.74
C ASP A 99 17.96 -3.51 -3.06
N HIS A 100 17.90 -3.40 -1.73
CA HIS A 100 16.71 -3.66 -0.90
C HIS A 100 15.93 -2.39 -0.50
N GLU A 101 16.39 -1.18 -0.88
CA GLU A 101 15.82 0.09 -0.39
C GLU A 101 14.34 0.28 -0.77
N ASP A 102 13.95 -0.12 -1.98
CA ASP A 102 12.55 -0.03 -2.43
C ASP A 102 11.61 -0.91 -1.61
N ALA A 103 12.04 -2.15 -1.32
CA ALA A 103 11.28 -3.06 -0.46
C ALA A 103 11.21 -2.58 1.00
N TRP A 104 12.29 -1.97 1.51
CA TRP A 104 12.24 -1.36 2.83
C TRP A 104 11.25 -0.19 2.86
N SER A 105 11.29 0.68 1.85
CA SER A 105 10.42 1.86 1.74
C SER A 105 8.94 1.47 1.73
N SER A 106 8.55 0.38 1.04
CA SER A 106 7.16 -0.09 1.02
C SER A 106 6.70 -0.73 2.34
N LEU A 107 7.63 -1.15 3.19
CA LEU A 107 7.36 -1.85 4.45
C LEU A 107 7.39 -0.98 5.71
N GLN A 108 7.71 0.31 5.60
CA GLN A 108 7.87 1.20 6.77
C GLN A 108 6.59 1.37 7.60
N ALA A 109 5.41 1.15 7.00
CA ALA A 109 4.13 1.20 7.70
C ALA A 109 3.87 -0.04 8.59
N TYR A 110 4.63 -1.13 8.43
CA TYR A 110 4.42 -2.35 9.19
C TYR A 110 4.98 -2.21 10.61
N PRO A 111 4.13 -2.30 11.65
CA PRO A 111 4.58 -2.15 13.03
C PRO A 111 5.59 -3.23 13.39
N GLY A 112 6.67 -2.85 14.07
CA GLY A 112 7.71 -3.79 14.54
C GLY A 112 8.65 -4.33 13.47
N LEU A 113 8.42 -4.04 12.18
CA LEU A 113 9.34 -4.38 11.10
C LEU A 113 10.52 -3.39 11.11
N THR A 114 11.74 -3.91 10.93
CA THR A 114 12.94 -3.08 10.86
C THR A 114 13.69 -3.36 9.55
N GLU A 115 14.44 -2.38 9.07
CA GLU A 115 15.30 -2.56 7.88
C GLU A 115 16.25 -3.75 8.03
N LYS A 116 16.77 -4.00 9.24
CA LYS A 116 17.62 -5.16 9.52
C LYS A 116 16.92 -6.48 9.18
N MET A 117 15.63 -6.62 9.51
CA MET A 117 14.88 -7.84 9.16
C MET A 117 14.76 -8.01 7.64
N VAL A 118 14.61 -6.91 6.90
CA VAL A 118 14.62 -6.92 5.42
C VAL A 118 15.98 -7.37 4.90
N LEU A 119 17.04 -6.75 5.41
CA LEU A 119 18.42 -7.06 5.04
C LEU A 119 18.81 -8.52 5.32
N ASP A 120 18.35 -9.07 6.44
CA ASP A 120 18.62 -10.47 6.82
C ASP A 120 17.95 -11.43 5.83
N VAL A 121 16.69 -11.20 5.43
CA VAL A 121 16.02 -12.01 4.38
C VAL A 121 16.72 -11.83 3.04
N PHE A 122 17.09 -10.60 2.70
CA PHE A 122 17.78 -10.27 1.45
C PHE A 122 19.12 -11.02 1.30
N LYS A 123 19.95 -11.01 2.35
CA LYS A 123 21.25 -11.69 2.38
C LYS A 123 21.14 -13.21 2.42
N ASN A 124 20.14 -13.75 3.12
CA ASN A 124 19.99 -15.20 3.24
C ASN A 124 19.59 -15.87 1.93
N LYS A 125 18.82 -15.19 1.07
CA LYS A 125 18.47 -15.71 -0.27
C LYS A 125 19.62 -15.55 -1.28
N THR A 126 20.48 -14.55 -1.11
CA THR A 126 21.65 -14.31 -2.00
C THR A 126 22.88 -15.12 -1.59
N ASN A 127 22.80 -15.92 -0.52
CA ASN A 127 23.88 -16.81 -0.10
C ASN A 127 23.83 -18.15 -0.87
N PRO A 128 24.80 -18.43 -1.77
CA PRO A 128 24.80 -19.64 -2.62
C PRO A 128 24.95 -20.96 -1.84
N GLN A 129 25.16 -20.95 -0.52
CA GLN A 129 25.25 -22.19 0.28
C GLN A 129 23.92 -22.94 0.45
N TYR A 130 22.77 -22.38 0.04
CA TYR A 130 21.47 -23.06 0.13
C TYR A 130 20.87 -23.50 -1.22
N GLU A 131 21.55 -23.27 -2.34
CA GLU A 131 21.18 -23.84 -3.65
C GLU A 131 21.55 -25.32 -3.81
N GLN A 132 22.18 -25.94 -2.80
CA GLN A 132 22.47 -27.37 -2.79
C GLN A 132 22.02 -28.03 -1.48
N SER A 133 20.72 -28.27 -1.35
CA SER A 133 20.25 -29.49 -0.67
C SER A 133 19.69 -30.41 -1.75
N PRO A 134 20.35 -31.54 -2.05
CA PRO A 134 19.89 -32.46 -3.09
C PRO A 134 18.56 -33.10 -2.70
N ALA A 135 17.73 -33.30 -3.71
CA ALA A 135 16.53 -34.14 -3.68
C ALA A 135 16.83 -35.59 -3.27
#